data_AF-A0A7Y2P954-F1
#
_entry.id   AF-A0A7Y2P954-F1
#
_cell.length_a   1.000
_cell.length_b   1.000
_cell.length_c   1.000
_cell.angle_alpha   90.00
_cell.angle_beta   90.00
_cell.angle_gamma   90.00
#
_symmetry.space_group_name_H-M   'P 1'
#
loop_
_entity.id
_entity.type
_entity.pdbx_description
1 polymer ?
#
loop_
_entity_poly.entity_id
_entity_poly.type
_entity_poly.pdbx_seq_one_letter_code
_entity_poly.pdbx_strand_id
1 'polypeptide(L)'
;GAPPDAVILGVMLMHGLRPGLDLFTVSGSLTYGFIISMGIAALFMVPVGILGGRLIYRVIIKTPHYLLVPSIALVTILGTYALRNSLSDVVIMLLLGTSGFILKELGVESAPIVLGLILGSIAEMGFVQTLLRGSSLEHPWLMLFENRLSQIIIVLMVLSFASPYLSAGIRKLKKPLDEQRDEENPE
;
A
#
# COMPACT_ATOMS: atom_id res chain seq x y z
N GLY A 1 -1.88 -4.97 1.65
CA GLY A 1 -0.85 -4.54 2.59
C GLY A 1 -1.14 -3.13 3.00
N ALA A 2 -1.04 -2.82 4.29
CA ALA A 2 -1.22 -1.44 4.75
C ALA A 2 0.03 -0.63 4.39
N PRO A 3 -0.08 0.68 4.10
CA PRO A 3 1.08 1.56 3.90
C PRO A 3 2.20 1.44 4.97
N PRO A 4 1.93 1.29 6.28
CA PRO A 4 2.98 1.10 7.28
C PRO A 4 3.78 -0.20 7.11
N ASP A 5 3.18 -1.27 6.58
CA ASP A 5 3.88 -2.54 6.37
C ASP A 5 5.00 -2.39 5.33
N ALA A 6 4.73 -1.61 4.28
CA ALA A 6 5.70 -1.30 3.24
C ALA A 6 6.84 -0.42 3.77
N VAL A 7 6.54 0.51 4.69
CA VAL A 7 7.56 1.32 5.36
C VAL A 7 8.46 0.46 6.23
N ILE A 8 7.90 -0.46 7.01
CA ILE A 8 8.66 -1.39 7.85
C ILE A 8 9.57 -2.27 6.98
N LEU A 9 9.05 -2.83 5.88
CA LEU A 9 9.84 -3.60 4.94
C LEU A 9 11.00 -2.77 4.35
N GLY A 10 10.73 -1.51 3.97
CA GLY A 10 11.76 -0.60 3.48
C GLY A 10 12.88 -0.36 4.50
N VAL A 11 12.53 -0.14 5.77
CA VAL A 11 13.50 0.03 6.86
C VAL A 11 14.32 -1.24 7.10
N MET A 12 13.69 -2.41 7.09
CA MET A 12 14.38 -3.69 7.22
C MET A 12 15.40 -3.89 6.11
N LEU A 13 15.01 -3.61 4.86
CA LEU A 13 15.90 -3.71 3.71
C LEU A 13 17.07 -2.71 3.79
N MET A 14 16.85 -1.48 4.29
CA MET A 14 17.94 -0.52 4.54
C MET A 14 18.94 -1.01 5.58
N HIS A 15 18.48 -1.72 6.60
CA HIS A 15 19.35 -2.35 7.61
C HIS A 15 19.96 -3.70 7.15
N GLY A 16 19.78 -4.08 5.89
CA GLY A 16 20.32 -5.32 5.33
C GLY A 16 19.57 -6.59 5.76
N LEU A 17 18.41 -6.43 6.41
CA LEU A 17 17.57 -7.53 6.87
C LEU A 17 16.64 -7.96 5.74
N ARG A 18 17.03 -9.00 5.02
CA ARG A 18 16.21 -9.58 3.95
C ARG A 18 15.29 -10.65 4.54
N PRO A 19 13.96 -10.52 4.40
CA PRO A 19 13.03 -11.54 4.87
C PRO A 19 13.27 -12.86 4.14
N GLY A 20 13.55 -13.93 4.89
CA GLY A 20 13.93 -15.24 4.38
C GLY A 20 14.49 -16.14 5.49
N LEU A 21 14.96 -17.34 5.12
CA LEU A 21 15.58 -18.27 6.08
C LEU A 21 16.81 -17.65 6.77
N ASP A 22 17.59 -16.86 6.04
CA ASP A 22 18.78 -16.16 6.55
C ASP A 22 18.47 -15.19 7.69
N LEU A 23 17.25 -14.63 7.72
CA LEU A 23 16.82 -13.70 8.77
C LEU A 23 16.76 -14.37 10.14
N PHE A 24 16.41 -15.66 10.18
CA PHE A 24 16.29 -16.43 11.42
C PHE A 24 17.59 -17.16 11.81
N THR A 25 18.46 -17.45 10.84
CA THR A 25 19.72 -18.18 11.08
C THR A 25 20.89 -17.23 11.31
N VAL A 26 21.12 -16.26 10.41
CA VAL A 26 22.26 -15.33 10.46
C VAL A 26 21.97 -14.15 11.37
N SER A 27 20.75 -13.61 11.31
CA SER A 27 20.32 -12.45 12.09
C SER A 27 19.34 -12.81 13.22
N GLY A 28 19.34 -14.07 13.67
CA GLY A 28 18.33 -14.61 14.58
C GLY A 28 18.12 -13.79 15.87
N SER A 29 19.20 -13.35 16.52
CA SER A 29 19.11 -12.53 17.74
C SER A 29 18.35 -11.21 17.52
N LEU A 30 18.60 -10.53 16.40
CA LEU A 30 17.93 -9.29 16.04
C LEU A 30 16.47 -9.55 15.64
N THR A 31 16.22 -10.62 14.89
CA THR A 31 14.90 -11.00 14.40
C THR A 31 13.96 -11.39 15.54
N TYR A 32 14.40 -12.25 16.46
CA TYR A 32 13.60 -12.61 17.62
C TYR A 32 13.39 -11.42 18.56
N GLY A 33 14.41 -10.56 18.73
CA GLY A 33 14.26 -9.29 19.45
C GLY A 33 13.20 -8.39 18.83
N PHE A 34 13.20 -8.25 17.50
CA PHE A 34 12.21 -7.47 16.76
C PHE A 34 10.81 -8.06 16.90
N ILE A 35 10.63 -9.36 16.71
CA ILE A 35 9.33 -10.05 16.86
C ILE A 35 8.76 -9.87 18.27
N ILE A 36 9.59 -10.08 19.30
CA ILE A 36 9.17 -9.89 20.70
C ILE A 36 8.84 -8.43 20.95
N SER A 37 9.65 -7.48 20.47
CA SER A 37 9.39 -6.05 20.63
C SER A 37 8.10 -5.60 19.94
N MET A 38 7.78 -6.16 18.77
CA MET A 38 6.55 -5.88 18.03
C MET A 38 5.34 -6.46 18.76
N GLY A 39 5.47 -7.67 19.33
CA GLY A 39 4.44 -8.26 20.19
C GLY A 39 4.19 -7.44 21.45
N ILE A 40 5.25 -7.00 22.12
CA ILE A 40 5.15 -6.11 23.29
C ILE A 40 4.56 -4.76 22.88
N ALA A 41 4.99 -4.16 21.77
CA ALA A 41 4.44 -2.91 21.26
C ALA A 41 2.94 -3.04 20.96
N ALA A 42 2.51 -4.14 20.34
CA ALA A 42 1.09 -4.43 20.10
C ALA A 42 0.31 -4.56 21.42
N LEU A 43 0.89 -5.19 22.44
CA LEU A 43 0.28 -5.28 23.77
C LEU A 43 0.15 -3.90 24.43
N PHE A 44 1.18 -3.06 24.35
CA PHE A 44 1.18 -1.68 24.87
C PHE A 44 0.31 -0.72 24.05
N MET A 45 0.06 -1.02 22.78
CA MET A 45 -0.83 -0.24 21.92
C MET A 45 -2.27 -0.25 22.45
N VAL A 46 -2.70 -1.31 23.14
CA VAL A 46 -4.05 -1.39 23.73
C VAL A 46 -4.29 -0.33 24.82
N PRO A 47 -3.51 -0.27 25.92
CA PRO A 47 -3.70 0.75 26.94
C PRO A 47 -3.43 2.16 26.39
N VAL A 48 -2.40 2.35 25.57
CA VAL A 48 -2.09 3.66 24.96
C VAL A 48 -3.22 4.12 24.04
N GLY A 49 -3.81 3.22 23.27
CA GLY A 49 -4.96 3.52 22.40
C GLY A 49 -6.21 3.92 23.19
N ILE A 50 -6.52 3.22 24.27
CA ILE A 50 -7.72 3.51 25.09
C ILE A 50 -7.55 4.81 25.89
N LEU A 51 -6.41 4.98 26.58
CA LEU A 51 -6.12 6.16 27.40
C LEU A 51 -5.83 7.39 26.54
N GLY A 52 -4.92 7.23 25.57
CA GLY A 52 -4.47 8.30 24.67
C GLY A 52 -5.55 8.69 23.66
N GLY A 53 -6.30 7.73 23.11
CA GLY A 53 -7.32 8.01 22.10
C GLY A 53 -8.39 8.99 22.58
N ARG A 54 -8.88 8.85 23.81
CA ARG A 54 -9.86 9.79 24.41
C ARG A 54 -9.27 11.19 24.61
N LEU A 55 -8.02 11.27 25.05
CA LEU A 55 -7.35 12.55 25.29
C LEU A 55 -7.05 13.28 23.97
N ILE A 56 -6.44 12.58 23.02
CA ILE A 56 -6.06 13.11 21.71
C ILE A 56 -7.30 13.56 20.94
N TYR A 57 -8.36 12.75 20.91
CA TYR A 57 -9.62 13.12 20.26
C TYR A 57 -10.21 14.43 20.82
N ARG A 58 -10.20 14.58 22.15
CA ARG A 58 -10.70 15.80 22.81
C ARG A 58 -9.86 17.01 22.49
N VAL A 59 -8.53 16.86 22.40
CA VAL A 59 -7.61 17.94 22.05
C VAL A 59 -7.78 18.35 20.59
N ILE A 60 -7.87 17.38 19.67
CA ILE A 60 -8.02 17.66 18.23
C ILE A 60 -9.31 18.42 17.94
N ILE A 61 -10.45 17.99 18.51
CA ILE A 61 -11.73 18.67 18.28
C ILE A 61 -11.79 20.07 18.88
N LYS A 62 -11.13 20.29 20.02
CA LYS A 62 -11.09 21.61 20.66
C LYS A 62 -10.13 22.59 19.97
N THR A 63 -9.18 22.08 19.18
CA THR A 63 -8.15 22.92 18.56
C THR A 63 -8.65 23.45 17.22
N PRO A 64 -8.59 24.77 16.97
CA PRO A 64 -9.05 25.34 15.72
C PRO A 64 -8.19 24.86 14.54
N HIS A 65 -8.84 24.60 13.41
CA HIS A 65 -8.20 24.07 12.20
C HIS A 65 -7.08 24.97 11.65
N TYR A 66 -7.17 26.28 11.91
CA TYR A 66 -6.13 27.26 11.54
C TYR A 66 -4.79 27.03 12.26
N LEU A 67 -4.77 26.39 13.44
CA LEU A 67 -3.52 26.00 14.11
C LEU A 67 -3.03 24.62 13.67
N LEU A 68 -3.95 23.67 13.43
CA LEU A 68 -3.60 22.30 13.05
C LEU A 68 -2.83 22.24 11.73
N VAL A 69 -3.32 22.94 10.70
CA VAL A 69 -2.74 22.91 9.34
C VAL A 69 -1.28 23.37 9.34
N PRO A 70 -0.92 24.57 9.84
CA PRO A 70 0.47 25.01 9.85
C PRO A 70 1.36 24.19 10.78
N SER A 71 0.84 23.66 11.89
CA SER A 71 1.62 22.76 12.75
C SER A 71 1.98 21.46 12.03
N ILE A 72 1.02 20.82 11.34
CA ILE A 72 1.27 19.62 10.56
C ILE A 72 2.25 19.93 9.41
N ALA A 73 2.05 21.03 8.71
CA ALA A 73 2.96 21.46 7.63
C ALA A 73 4.39 21.70 8.14
N LEU A 74 4.55 22.33 9.31
CA LEU A 74 5.86 22.55 9.91
C LEU A 74 6.55 21.23 10.26
N VAL A 75 5.83 20.30 10.90
CA VAL A 75 6.36 18.98 11.28
C VAL A 75 6.73 18.16 10.05
N THR A 76 5.94 18.20 8.97
CA THR A 76 6.24 17.46 7.74
C THR A 76 7.44 18.06 7.00
N ILE A 77 7.56 19.39 6.92
CA ILE A 77 8.74 20.06 6.35
C ILE A 77 10.01 19.70 7.16
N LEU A 78 9.94 19.78 8.50
CA LEU A 78 11.04 19.39 9.37
C LEU A 78 11.41 17.91 9.18
N GLY A 79 10.41 17.03 9.09
CA GLY A 79 10.62 15.60 8.87
C GLY A 79 11.30 15.30 7.54
N THR A 80 10.85 15.92 6.45
CA THR A 80 11.48 15.77 5.13
C THR A 80 12.91 16.29 5.13
N TYR A 81 13.15 17.45 5.73
CA TYR A 81 14.48 18.02 5.82
C TYR A 81 15.43 17.15 6.69
N ALA A 82 14.95 16.58 7.80
CA ALA A 82 15.76 15.80 8.72
C ALA A 82 16.31 14.49 8.12
N LEU A 83 15.66 13.91 7.11
CA LEU A 83 16.08 12.62 6.54
C LEU A 83 17.38 12.71 5.73
N ARG A 84 17.53 13.77 4.92
CA ARG A 84 18.66 13.93 3.99
C ARG A 84 19.36 15.28 4.09
N ASN A 85 18.95 16.15 5.01
CA ASN A 85 19.45 17.53 5.16
C ASN A 85 19.48 18.30 3.83
N SER A 86 18.46 18.08 2.99
CA SER A 86 18.40 18.64 1.64
C SER A 86 17.17 19.51 1.44
N LEU A 87 17.38 20.73 0.97
CA LEU A 87 16.31 21.66 0.59
C LEU A 87 15.56 21.18 -0.67
N SER A 88 16.21 20.41 -1.55
CA SER A 88 15.56 19.84 -2.74
C SER A 88 14.37 18.97 -2.38
N ASP A 89 14.52 18.15 -1.33
CA ASP A 89 13.50 17.19 -0.89
C ASP A 89 12.27 17.94 -0.34
N VAL A 90 12.48 19.09 0.31
CA VAL A 90 11.41 19.97 0.79
C VAL A 90 10.63 20.60 -0.37
N VAL A 91 11.33 21.05 -1.43
CA VAL A 91 10.67 21.58 -2.64
C VAL A 91 9.84 20.51 -3.33
N ILE A 92 10.38 19.31 -3.48
CA ILE A 92 9.66 18.16 -4.06
C ILE A 92 8.44 17.82 -3.21
N MET A 93 8.59 17.80 -1.89
CA MET A 93 7.50 17.55 -0.95
C MET A 93 6.38 18.60 -1.08
N LEU A 94 6.71 19.89 -1.19
CA LEU A 94 5.71 20.94 -1.41
C LEU A 94 5.00 20.81 -2.76
N LEU A 95 5.75 20.54 -3.84
CA LEU A 95 5.17 20.35 -5.18
C LEU A 95 4.25 19.14 -5.24
N LEU A 96 4.70 17.98 -4.74
CA LEU A 96 3.91 16.76 -4.73
C LEU A 96 2.73 16.85 -3.74
N GLY A 97 2.90 17.49 -2.59
CA GLY A 97 1.83 17.72 -1.62
C GLY A 97 0.73 18.62 -2.18
N THR A 98 1.11 19.71 -2.86
CA THR A 98 0.17 20.62 -3.52
C THR A 98 -0.52 19.95 -4.70
N SER A 99 0.22 19.20 -5.51
CA SER A 99 -0.35 18.43 -6.62
C SER A 99 -1.33 17.37 -6.10
N GLY A 100 -1.00 16.67 -5.02
CA GLY A 100 -1.89 15.71 -4.38
C GLY A 100 -3.17 16.35 -3.83
N PHE A 101 -3.09 17.59 -3.33
CA PHE A 101 -4.27 18.35 -2.92
C PHE A 101 -5.19 18.67 -4.11
N ILE A 102 -4.62 19.04 -5.26
CA ILE A 102 -5.39 19.28 -6.50
C ILE A 102 -6.04 17.98 -6.98
N LEU A 103 -5.31 16.85 -6.96
CA LEU A 103 -5.84 15.55 -7.35
C LEU A 103 -6.99 15.09 -6.44
N LYS A 104 -6.93 15.43 -5.14
CA LYS A 104 -8.03 15.18 -4.21
C LYS A 104 -9.30 15.92 -4.62
N GLU A 105 -9.18 17.15 -5.10
CA GLU A 105 -10.33 17.93 -5.59
C GLU A 105 -10.94 17.32 -6.88
N LEU A 106 -10.13 16.63 -7.68
CA LEU A 106 -10.56 15.89 -8.87
C LEU A 106 -11.20 14.52 -8.54
N GLY A 107 -11.38 14.18 -7.26
CA GLY A 107 -11.96 12.92 -6.80
C GLY A 107 -10.98 11.75 -6.75
N VAL A 108 -9.68 12.00 -6.93
CA VAL A 108 -8.64 10.97 -6.76
C VAL A 108 -8.15 11.00 -5.32
N GLU A 109 -8.42 9.92 -4.58
CA GLU A 109 -7.89 9.79 -3.22
C GLU A 109 -6.36 9.73 -3.23
N SER A 110 -5.72 10.39 -2.26
CA SER A 110 -4.26 10.42 -2.14
C SER A 110 -3.66 9.07 -1.74
N ALA A 111 -4.43 8.22 -1.05
CA ALA A 111 -3.95 6.92 -0.57
C ALA A 111 -3.55 5.94 -1.70
N PRO A 112 -4.39 5.71 -2.74
CA PRO A 112 -4.00 4.92 -3.92
C PRO A 112 -2.76 5.44 -4.65
N ILE A 113 -2.58 6.77 -4.73
CA ILE A 113 -1.42 7.38 -5.42
C ILE A 113 -0.13 6.99 -4.70
N VAL A 114 -0.09 7.15 -3.37
CA VAL A 114 1.09 6.79 -2.56
C VAL A 114 1.35 5.29 -2.62
N LEU A 115 0.29 4.47 -2.55
CA LEU A 115 0.43 3.02 -2.68
C LEU A 115 0.99 2.63 -4.05
N GLY A 116 0.52 3.25 -5.13
CA GLY A 116 1.03 3.03 -6.49
C GLY A 116 2.50 3.43 -6.64
N LEU A 117 2.93 4.54 -6.02
CA LEU A 117 4.32 4.98 -6.04
C LEU A 117 5.26 3.99 -5.32
N ILE A 118 4.85 3.47 -4.16
CA ILE A 118 5.62 2.49 -3.41
C ILE A 118 5.64 1.14 -4.14
N LEU A 119 4.48 0.65 -4.60
CA LEU A 119 4.39 -0.61 -5.33
C LEU A 119 5.09 -0.54 -6.68
N GLY A 120 5.12 0.63 -7.32
CA GLY A 120 5.80 0.85 -8.60
C GLY A 120 7.30 0.59 -8.51
N SER A 121 7.98 1.09 -7.47
CA SER A 121 9.42 0.84 -7.28
C SER A 121 9.71 -0.63 -6.98
N ILE A 122 8.85 -1.29 -6.21
CA ILE A 122 8.95 -2.73 -5.93
C ILE A 122 8.73 -3.54 -7.22
N ALA A 123 7.74 -3.16 -8.04
CA ALA A 123 7.44 -3.79 -9.31
C ALA A 123 8.59 -3.62 -10.32
N GLU A 124 9.17 -2.41 -10.40
CA GLU A 124 10.33 -2.13 -11.26
C GLU A 124 11.54 -2.96 -10.86
N MET A 125 11.86 -3.05 -9.55
CA MET A 125 12.92 -3.93 -9.06
C MET A 125 12.68 -5.39 -9.43
N GLY A 126 11.46 -5.90 -9.25
CA GLY A 126 11.11 -7.27 -9.64
C GLY A 126 11.21 -7.51 -11.15
N PHE A 127 10.77 -6.53 -11.94
CA PHE A 127 10.84 -6.59 -13.40
C PHE A 127 12.29 -6.62 -13.89
N VAL A 128 13.13 -5.70 -13.42
CA VAL A 128 14.56 -5.62 -13.75
C VAL A 128 15.29 -6.90 -13.34
N GLN A 129 15.05 -7.41 -12.13
CA GLN A 129 15.65 -8.68 -11.67
C GLN A 129 15.26 -9.85 -12.57
N THR A 130 14.01 -9.89 -13.03
CA THR A 130 13.54 -10.95 -13.94
C THR A 130 14.19 -10.83 -15.31
N LEU A 131 14.30 -9.62 -15.87
CA LEU A 131 14.99 -9.39 -17.15
C LEU A 131 16.47 -9.73 -17.08
N LEU A 132 17.16 -9.37 -15.98
CA LEU A 132 18.56 -9.73 -15.77
C LEU A 132 18.77 -11.24 -15.71
N ARG A 133 17.83 -11.97 -15.10
CA ARG A 133 17.85 -13.44 -15.09
C ARG A 133 17.65 -14.05 -16.48
N GLY A 134 16.93 -13.36 -17.36
CA GLY A 134 16.64 -13.76 -18.75
C GLY A 134 17.57 -13.17 -19.79
N SER A 135 18.62 -12.47 -19.36
CA SER A 135 19.59 -11.81 -20.24
C SER A 135 20.37 -12.76 -21.14
N SER A 136 20.29 -14.08 -20.90
CA SER A 136 20.85 -15.13 -21.75
C SER A 136 19.93 -15.56 -22.91
N LEU A 137 18.68 -15.07 -22.99
CA LEU A 137 17.75 -15.32 -24.09
C LEU A 137 17.72 -14.15 -25.09
N GLU A 138 17.40 -14.44 -26.36
CA GLU A 138 17.25 -13.41 -27.42
C GLU A 138 16.13 -12.39 -27.12
N HIS A 139 15.17 -12.75 -26.27
CA HIS A 139 14.06 -11.91 -25.82
C HIS A 139 13.84 -12.01 -24.31
N PRO A 140 14.53 -11.18 -23.50
CA PRO A 140 14.48 -11.22 -22.03
C PRO A 140 13.07 -11.06 -21.44
N TRP A 141 12.17 -10.36 -22.14
CA TRP A 141 10.79 -10.10 -21.72
C TRP A 141 9.92 -11.37 -21.72
N LEU A 142 10.23 -12.35 -22.57
CA LEU A 142 9.47 -13.61 -22.66
C LEU A 142 9.63 -14.46 -21.39
N MET A 143 10.70 -14.24 -20.61
CA MET A 143 10.93 -14.93 -19.36
C MET A 143 9.82 -14.66 -18.31
N LEU A 144 9.12 -13.53 -18.42
CA LEU A 144 7.94 -13.24 -17.58
C LEU A 144 6.80 -14.25 -17.80
N PHE A 145 6.69 -14.81 -19.00
CA PHE A 145 5.63 -15.75 -19.38
C PHE A 145 6.07 -17.21 -19.30
N GLU A 146 7.34 -17.48 -19.03
CA GLU A 146 7.89 -18.84 -19.01
C GLU A 146 7.54 -19.60 -17.72
N ASN A 147 7.42 -18.88 -16.60
CA ASN A 147 7.13 -19.48 -15.31
C ASN A 147 5.64 -19.81 -15.16
N ARG A 148 5.30 -21.08 -14.91
CA ARG A 148 3.91 -21.56 -14.68
C ARG A 148 3.19 -20.75 -13.60
N LEU A 149 3.90 -20.32 -12.57
CA LEU A 149 3.35 -19.50 -11.49
C LEU A 149 2.94 -18.10 -11.97
N SER A 150 3.74 -17.49 -12.85
CA SER A 150 3.45 -16.19 -13.45
C SER A 150 2.20 -16.26 -14.33
N GLN A 151 2.09 -17.29 -15.16
CA GLN A 151 0.92 -17.52 -16.00
C GLN A 151 -0.37 -17.63 -15.17
N ILE A 152 -0.34 -18.38 -14.05
CA ILE A 152 -1.48 -18.51 -13.13
C ILE A 152 -1.87 -17.14 -12.56
N ILE A 153 -0.89 -16.33 -12.11
CA ILE A 153 -1.15 -15.00 -11.54
C ILE A 153 -1.72 -14.05 -12.59
N ILE A 154 -1.19 -14.06 -13.82
CA ILE A 154 -1.69 -13.23 -14.93
C ILE A 154 -3.14 -13.60 -15.25
N VAL A 155 -3.45 -14.90 -15.35
CA VAL A 155 -4.82 -15.37 -15.58
C VAL A 155 -5.75 -14.92 -14.45
N LEU A 156 -5.32 -15.07 -13.18
CA LEU A 156 -6.11 -14.61 -12.02
C LEU A 156 -6.31 -13.10 -12.02
N MET A 157 -5.31 -12.31 -12.40
CA MET A 157 -5.39 -10.85 -12.49
C MET A 157 -6.42 -10.43 -13.56
N VAL A 158 -6.35 -11.02 -14.76
CA VAL A 158 -7.30 -10.76 -15.84
C VAL A 158 -8.72 -11.16 -15.42
N LEU A 159 -8.89 -12.32 -14.77
CA LEU A 159 -10.18 -12.77 -14.24
C LEU A 159 -10.71 -11.83 -13.16
N SER A 160 -9.87 -11.34 -12.25
CA SER A 160 -10.27 -10.41 -11.19
C SER A 160 -10.71 -9.06 -11.75
N PHE A 161 -10.01 -8.55 -12.77
CA PHE A 161 -10.37 -7.31 -13.45
C PHE A 161 -11.64 -7.47 -14.31
N ALA A 162 -11.83 -8.65 -14.92
CA ALA A 162 -13.02 -8.97 -15.70
C ALA A 162 -14.25 -9.31 -14.82
N SER A 163 -14.06 -9.74 -13.57
CA SER A 163 -15.12 -10.10 -12.62
C SER A 163 -16.21 -9.02 -12.44
N PRO A 164 -15.89 -7.73 -12.21
CA PRO A 164 -16.92 -6.69 -12.15
C PRO A 164 -17.64 -6.47 -13.49
N TYR A 165 -16.98 -6.70 -14.63
CA TYR A 165 -17.58 -6.55 -15.96
C TYR A 165 -18.49 -7.73 -16.33
N LEU A 166 -18.09 -8.96 -15.99
CA LEU A 166 -18.84 -10.18 -16.26
C LEU A 166 -20.06 -10.31 -15.32
N SER A 167 -19.91 -9.91 -14.06
CA SER A 167 -21.02 -9.87 -13.10
C SER A 167 -22.07 -8.79 -13.44
N ALA A 168 -21.66 -7.66 -14.01
CA ALA A 168 -22.58 -6.66 -14.55
C ALA A 168 -23.39 -7.19 -15.76
N GLY A 169 -22.77 -8.03 -16.61
CA GLY A 169 -23.44 -8.70 -17.73
C GLY A 169 -24.43 -9.78 -17.30
N ILE A 170 -24.03 -10.64 -16.35
CA ILE A 170 -24.88 -11.75 -15.84
C ILE A 170 -26.08 -11.19 -15.03
N ARG A 171 -25.92 -10.08 -14.31
CA ARG A 171 -27.02 -9.45 -13.56
C ARG A 171 -28.09 -8.83 -14.48
N LYS A 172 -27.73 -8.43 -15.70
CA LYS A 172 -28.71 -7.98 -16.72
C LYS A 172 -29.51 -9.14 -17.32
N LEU A 173 -28.92 -10.33 -17.43
CA LEU A 173 -29.61 -11.54 -17.92
C LEU A 173 -30.48 -12.22 -16.85
N LYS A 174 -30.17 -12.04 -15.56
CA LYS A 174 -30.98 -12.61 -14.46
C LYS A 174 -32.26 -11.81 -14.16
N LYS A 175 -32.27 -10.51 -14.44
CA LYS A 175 -33.43 -9.62 -14.23
C LYS A 175 -34.70 -10.03 -15.03
N PRO A 176 -34.63 -10.41 -16.32
CA PRO A 176 -35.83 -10.80 -17.09
C PRO A 176 -36.40 -12.19 -16.75
N LEU A 177 -35.71 -13.03 -15.98
CA LEU A 177 -36.19 -14.38 -15.61
C LEU A 177 -36.92 -14.42 -14.27
N ASP A 178 -36.62 -13.51 -13.33
CA ASP A 178 -37.37 -13.38 -12.07
C ASP A 178 -38.71 -12.64 -12.31
N GLU A 179 -38.73 -11.65 -13.22
CA GLU A 179 -39.94 -10.86 -13.54
C GLU A 179 -41.00 -11.69 -14.30
N GLN A 180 -40.60 -12.73 -15.04
CA GLN A 180 -41.51 -13.67 -15.69
C GLN A 180 -42.04 -14.77 -14.73
N ARG A 181 -41.31 -15.09 -13.65
CA ARG A 181 -41.72 -16.13 -12.69
C ARG A 181 -42.75 -15.62 -11.67
N ASP A 182 -42.78 -14.31 -11.43
CA ASP A 182 -43.78 -13.66 -10.57
C ASP A 182 -45.10 -13.38 -11.32
N GLU A 183 -45.09 -13.28 -12.66
CA GLU A 183 -46.31 -13.18 -13.48
C GLU A 183 -46.97 -14.54 -13.76
N GLU A 184 -46.22 -15.65 -13.77
CA GLU A 184 -46.72 -16.98 -14.16
C GLU A 184 -47.33 -17.79 -12.99
N ASN A 185 -47.15 -17.40 -11.73
CA ASN A 185 -47.74 -18.11 -10.58
C ASN A 185 -48.41 -17.18 -9.54
N PRO A 186 -49.60 -16.65 -9.83
CA PRO A 186 -50.50 -16.10 -8.82
C PRO A 186 -51.33 -17.24 -8.20
N GLU A 187 -50.72 -18.06 -7.32
CA GLU A 187 -51.45 -18.94 -6.40
C GLU A 187 -51.33 -18.44 -4.95
#